data_AF-A0A8T1SSA0-F1
#
_entry.id   AF-A0A8T1SSA0-F1
#
_cell.length_a   1.000
_cell.length_b   1.000
_cell.length_c   1.000
_cell.angle_alpha   90.00
_cell.angle_beta   90.00
_cell.angle_gamma   90.00
#
_symmetry.space_group_name_H-M   'P 1'
#
loop_
_entity.id
_entity.type
_entity.pdbx_description
1 polymer ?
#
loop_
_entity_poly.entity_id
_entity_poly.type
_entity_poly.pdbx_seq_one_letter_code
_entity_poly.pdbx_strand_id
1 'polypeptide(L)'
;RLIASTSENVFEVYSEWLGWIFGDLPFDYAIRVLDVYLLEGQKVLYRIALALLRQHRLSVTSGEMEVTNVKGDLKAFVQNIREHMTADKLLERAFGIRLFSRKEIWLLQMANRKVLAEKGVTVVQRRQLFHLAVDMLNFSSAIVTAQEMRIVWSWIPERFSLFPPVLLFSTSEN
;
A
#
# COMPACT_ATOMS: atom_id res chain seq x y z
N ARG A 1 -6.13 -12.84 -23.91
CA ARG A 1 -4.74 -13.34 -23.82
C ARG A 1 -4.15 -12.92 -22.49
N LEU A 2 -3.57 -13.86 -21.72
CA LEU A 2 -2.84 -13.58 -20.48
C LEU A 2 -1.59 -12.76 -20.84
N ILE A 3 -1.39 -11.62 -20.17
CA ILE A 3 -0.38 -10.61 -20.57
C ILE A 3 1.07 -11.03 -20.22
N ALA A 4 1.28 -12.19 -19.60
CA ALA A 4 2.63 -12.68 -19.35
C ALA A 4 2.65 -14.20 -19.43
N SER A 5 3.06 -14.74 -20.58
CA SER A 5 3.21 -16.18 -20.83
C SER A 5 4.57 -16.74 -20.41
N THR A 6 5.39 -15.97 -19.67
CA THR A 6 6.63 -16.44 -19.05
C THR A 6 6.61 -16.07 -17.58
N SER A 7 6.80 -17.06 -16.69
CA SER A 7 6.71 -16.92 -15.23
C SER A 7 7.66 -15.84 -14.65
N GLU A 8 8.78 -15.57 -15.33
CA GLU A 8 9.72 -14.50 -14.96
C GLU A 8 9.15 -13.09 -15.20
N ASN A 9 8.40 -12.89 -16.30
CA ASN A 9 7.79 -11.60 -16.64
C ASN A 9 6.68 -11.21 -15.63
N VAL A 10 5.92 -12.19 -15.13
CA VAL A 10 4.89 -11.95 -14.11
C VAL A 10 5.50 -11.37 -12.84
N PHE A 11 6.55 -11.99 -12.31
CA PHE A 11 7.14 -11.50 -11.06
C PHE A 11 7.71 -10.09 -11.20
N GLU A 12 8.40 -9.80 -12.32
CA GLU A 12 8.97 -8.49 -12.60
C GLU A 12 7.92 -7.37 -12.65
N VAL A 13 6.74 -7.65 -13.22
CA VAL A 13 5.63 -6.70 -13.32
C VAL A 13 4.94 -6.50 -11.97
N TYR A 14 4.62 -7.57 -11.24
CA TYR A 14 3.72 -7.53 -10.08
C TYR A 14 4.42 -7.39 -8.73
N SER A 15 5.74 -7.60 -8.63
CA SER A 15 6.48 -7.51 -7.36
C SER A 15 6.43 -6.12 -6.72
N GLU A 16 6.39 -5.07 -7.54
CA GLU A 16 6.38 -3.66 -7.10
C GLU A 16 5.00 -3.01 -7.23
N TRP A 17 3.91 -3.79 -7.14
CA TRP A 17 2.56 -3.29 -7.39
C TRP A 17 2.11 -2.12 -6.49
N LEU A 18 2.69 -1.98 -5.29
CA LEU A 18 2.47 -0.81 -4.43
C LEU A 18 3.05 0.47 -5.02
N GLY A 19 4.13 0.35 -5.80
CA GLY A 19 4.74 1.44 -6.56
C GLY A 19 3.75 2.07 -7.54
N TRP A 20 2.81 1.30 -8.09
CA TRP A 20 1.77 1.86 -8.95
C TRP A 20 0.91 2.89 -8.19
N ILE A 21 0.65 2.65 -6.90
CA ILE A 21 -0.25 3.50 -6.11
C ILE A 21 0.50 4.67 -5.47
N PHE A 22 1.67 4.41 -4.90
CA PHE A 22 2.40 5.40 -4.09
C PHE A 22 3.63 5.99 -4.77
N GLY A 23 3.98 5.51 -5.97
CA GLY A 23 5.08 6.05 -6.78
C GLY A 23 4.61 6.60 -8.13
N ASP A 24 3.76 5.86 -8.85
CA ASP A 24 3.42 6.18 -10.24
C ASP A 24 2.13 6.99 -10.38
N LEU A 25 1.15 6.84 -9.48
CA LEU A 25 -0.06 7.66 -9.52
C LEU A 25 0.25 9.15 -9.29
N PRO A 26 -0.45 10.07 -9.97
CA PRO A 26 -0.41 11.48 -9.63
C PRO A 26 -0.72 11.72 -8.15
N PHE A 27 -0.05 12.69 -7.54
CA PHE A 27 -0.08 12.91 -6.10
C PHE A 27 -1.51 13.09 -5.54
N ASP A 28 -2.36 13.86 -6.23
CA ASP A 28 -3.75 14.08 -5.89
C ASP A 28 -4.57 12.77 -5.88
N TYR A 29 -4.26 11.81 -6.76
CA TYR A 29 -4.91 10.49 -6.76
C TYR A 29 -4.40 9.66 -5.59
N ALA A 30 -3.09 9.64 -5.35
CA ALA A 30 -2.48 8.88 -4.26
C ALA A 30 -3.00 9.32 -2.89
N ILE A 31 -3.20 10.63 -2.66
CA ILE A 31 -3.79 11.17 -1.43
C ILE A 31 -5.24 10.69 -1.26
N ARG A 32 -6.05 10.73 -2.30
CA ARG A 32 -7.44 10.23 -2.25
C ARG A 32 -7.51 8.73 -1.92
N VAL A 33 -6.56 7.95 -2.44
CA VAL A 33 -6.43 6.53 -2.08
C VAL A 33 -5.99 6.38 -0.62
N LEU A 34 -5.07 7.22 -0.14
CA LEU A 34 -4.60 7.21 1.24
C LEU A 34 -5.73 7.53 2.22
N ASP A 35 -6.54 8.56 1.97
CA ASP A 35 -7.70 8.93 2.80
C ASP A 35 -8.61 7.73 3.07
N VAL A 36 -8.92 7.01 2.00
CA VAL A 36 -9.78 5.84 2.04
C VAL A 36 -9.09 4.64 2.70
N TYR A 37 -7.80 4.43 2.41
CA TYR A 37 -6.99 3.41 3.06
C TYR A 37 -6.90 3.59 4.57
N LEU A 38 -6.81 4.84 5.04
CA LEU A 38 -6.80 5.16 6.47
C LEU A 38 -8.08 4.70 7.15
N LEU A 39 -9.24 4.73 6.48
CA LEU A 39 -10.51 4.28 7.03
C LEU A 39 -10.72 2.76 6.90
N GLU A 40 -10.62 2.22 5.69
CA GLU A 40 -11.03 0.85 5.32
C GLU A 40 -9.90 -0.19 5.52
N GLY A 41 -8.65 0.26 5.44
CA GLY A 41 -7.43 -0.53 5.58
C GLY A 41 -6.90 -1.14 4.28
N GLN A 42 -5.98 -2.11 4.42
CA GLN A 42 -5.16 -2.66 3.33
C GLN A 42 -5.91 -3.23 2.12
N LYS A 43 -7.20 -3.58 2.27
CA LYS A 43 -8.02 -4.08 1.16
C LYS A 43 -8.17 -3.08 0.03
N VAL A 44 -8.20 -1.80 0.37
CA VAL A 44 -8.33 -0.72 -0.60
C VAL A 44 -7.20 -0.78 -1.61
N LEU A 45 -5.97 -1.02 -1.15
CA LEU A 45 -4.80 -1.05 -2.03
C LEU A 45 -4.94 -2.14 -3.10
N TYR A 46 -5.39 -3.34 -2.73
CA TYR A 46 -5.67 -4.41 -3.69
C TYR A 46 -6.77 -4.02 -4.69
N ARG A 47 -7.85 -3.37 -4.23
CA ARG A 47 -8.93 -2.91 -5.11
C ARG A 47 -8.43 -1.89 -6.12
N ILE A 48 -7.62 -0.93 -5.68
CA ILE A 48 -7.06 0.11 -6.54
C ILE A 48 -6.12 -0.50 -7.58
N ALA A 49 -5.20 -1.37 -7.16
CA ALA A 49 -4.30 -2.06 -8.08
C ALA A 49 -5.07 -2.83 -9.17
N LEU A 50 -6.14 -3.55 -8.79
CA LEU A 50 -6.97 -4.27 -9.76
C LEU A 50 -7.80 -3.35 -10.65
N ALA A 51 -8.27 -2.21 -10.14
CA ALA A 51 -8.96 -1.21 -10.93
C ALA A 51 -8.03 -0.58 -11.98
N LEU A 52 -6.79 -0.26 -11.60
CA LEU A 52 -5.76 0.23 -12.52
C LEU A 52 -5.45 -0.80 -13.61
N LEU A 53 -5.19 -2.05 -13.22
CA LEU A 53 -4.95 -3.14 -14.18
C LEU A 53 -6.14 -3.36 -15.12
N ARG A 54 -7.36 -3.31 -14.60
CA ARG A 54 -8.57 -3.45 -15.41
C ARG A 54 -8.70 -2.31 -16.41
N GLN A 55 -8.45 -1.06 -16.00
CA GLN A 55 -8.48 0.07 -16.91
C GLN A 55 -7.38 0.00 -17.96
N HIS A 56 -6.14 -0.29 -17.57
CA HIS A 56 -5.02 -0.46 -18.49
C HIS A 56 -5.36 -1.47 -19.58
N ARG A 57 -5.93 -2.63 -19.21
CA ARG A 57 -6.35 -3.65 -20.18
C ARG A 57 -7.41 -3.16 -21.16
N LEU A 58 -8.33 -2.30 -20.73
CA LEU A 58 -9.32 -1.69 -21.62
C LEU A 58 -8.63 -0.74 -22.62
N SER A 59 -7.69 0.09 -22.15
CA SER A 59 -6.92 1.00 -23.02
C SER A 59 -6.03 0.27 -24.02
N VAL A 60 -5.42 -0.84 -23.63
CA VAL A 60 -4.58 -1.68 -24.52
C VAL A 60 -5.43 -2.42 -25.54
N THR A 61 -6.62 -2.93 -25.18
CA THR A 61 -7.48 -3.68 -26.13
C THR A 61 -8.01 -2.79 -27.26
N SER A 62 -8.10 -1.48 -27.06
CA SER A 62 -8.46 -0.50 -28.08
C SER A 62 -7.31 -0.08 -29.01
N GLY A 63 -6.05 -0.40 -28.66
CA GLY A 63 -4.87 -0.09 -29.47
C GLY A 63 -4.29 -1.36 -30.09
N GLU A 64 -4.04 -1.37 -31.39
CA GLU A 64 -3.42 -2.49 -32.13
C GLU A 64 -1.92 -2.65 -31.85
N MET A 65 -1.47 -2.45 -30.60
CA MET A 65 -0.06 -2.43 -30.25
C MET A 65 0.33 -3.70 -29.51
N GLU A 66 1.28 -4.45 -30.09
CA GLU A 66 1.87 -5.62 -29.44
C GLU A 66 2.75 -5.16 -28.27
N VAL A 67 2.29 -5.39 -27.04
CA VAL A 67 2.98 -4.94 -25.82
C VAL A 67 4.19 -5.84 -25.56
N THR A 68 5.40 -5.33 -25.85
CA THR A 68 6.66 -6.02 -25.54
C THR A 68 7.18 -5.70 -24.14
N ASN A 69 6.82 -4.54 -23.56
CA ASN A 69 7.24 -4.10 -22.23
C ASN A 69 6.04 -3.73 -21.33
N VAL A 70 5.38 -4.76 -20.81
CA VAL A 70 4.21 -4.62 -19.92
C VAL A 70 4.46 -3.71 -18.73
N LYS A 71 5.65 -3.80 -18.11
CA LYS A 71 6.00 -3.03 -16.90
C LYS A 71 6.09 -1.53 -17.22
N GLY A 72 6.81 -1.18 -18.28
CA GLY A 72 6.96 0.20 -18.72
C GLY A 72 5.63 0.82 -19.15
N ASP A 73 4.84 0.07 -19.91
CA ASP A 73 3.55 0.54 -20.41
C ASP A 73 2.54 0.75 -19.28
N LEU A 74 2.48 -0.17 -18.31
CA LEU A 74 1.63 -0.01 -17.13
C LEU A 74 2.04 1.22 -16.31
N LYS A 75 3.35 1.42 -16.11
CA LYS A 75 3.86 2.60 -15.40
C LYS A 75 3.46 3.89 -16.10
N ALA A 76 3.70 3.99 -17.41
CA ALA A 76 3.33 5.16 -18.21
C ALA A 76 1.82 5.41 -18.21
N PHE A 77 1.01 4.35 -18.28
CA PHE A 77 -0.44 4.44 -18.17
C PHE A 77 -0.88 5.00 -16.81
N VAL A 78 -0.32 4.50 -15.70
CA VAL A 78 -0.68 4.96 -14.35
C VAL A 78 -0.27 6.42 -14.13
N GLN A 79 0.91 6.83 -14.62
CA GLN A 79 1.35 8.23 -14.57
C GLN A 79 0.41 9.16 -15.36
N ASN A 80 -0.19 8.68 -16.45
CA ASN A 80 -1.13 9.42 -17.29
C ASN A 80 -2.60 9.03 -17.05
N ILE A 81 -2.95 8.59 -15.84
CA ILE A 81 -4.30 8.12 -15.51
C ILE A 81 -5.38 9.19 -15.70
N ARG A 82 -5.00 10.48 -15.62
CA ARG A 82 -5.90 11.64 -15.79
C ARG A 82 -6.57 11.67 -17.17
N GLU A 83 -5.88 11.19 -18.19
CA GLU A 83 -6.43 11.07 -19.57
C GLU A 83 -7.52 9.99 -19.67
N HIS A 84 -7.62 9.11 -18.67
CA HIS A 84 -8.50 7.95 -18.69
C HIS A 84 -9.65 8.04 -17.68
N MET A 85 -9.41 8.65 -16.51
CA MET A 85 -10.43 8.84 -15.48
C MET A 85 -10.01 9.81 -14.38
N THR A 86 -11.01 10.41 -13.72
CA THR A 86 -10.83 11.17 -12.48
C THR A 86 -10.54 10.27 -11.28
N ALA A 87 -10.01 10.85 -10.19
CA ALA A 87 -9.78 10.13 -8.95
C ALA A 87 -11.07 9.53 -8.37
N ASP A 88 -12.18 10.26 -8.41
CA ASP A 88 -13.47 9.76 -7.94
C ASP A 88 -13.94 8.55 -8.75
N LYS A 89 -13.72 8.58 -10.08
CA LYS A 89 -14.09 7.44 -10.94
C LYS A 89 -13.18 6.23 -10.72
N LEU A 90 -11.90 6.45 -10.39
CA LEU A 90 -10.99 5.38 -9.98
C LEU A 90 -11.49 4.72 -8.69
N LEU A 91 -11.85 5.51 -7.68
CA LEU A 91 -12.39 5.01 -6.41
C LEU A 91 -13.70 4.25 -6.64
N GLU A 92 -14.65 4.81 -7.38
CA GLU A 92 -15.92 4.16 -7.71
C GLU A 92 -15.70 2.76 -8.32
N ARG A 93 -14.79 2.67 -9.31
CA ARG A 93 -14.44 1.40 -9.96
C ARG A 93 -13.79 0.43 -9.00
N ALA A 94 -12.85 0.90 -8.17
CA ALA A 94 -12.16 0.07 -7.19
C ALA A 94 -13.14 -0.51 -6.15
N PHE A 95 -14.06 0.31 -5.64
CA PHE A 95 -15.08 -0.13 -4.70
C PHE A 95 -16.14 -1.05 -5.30
N GLY A 96 -16.37 -0.98 -6.61
CA GLY A 96 -17.16 -1.97 -7.34
C GLY A 96 -16.53 -3.36 -7.36
N ILE A 97 -15.24 -3.51 -7.07
CA ILE A 97 -14.56 -4.81 -7.02
C ILE A 97 -14.84 -5.48 -5.67
N ARG A 98 -15.66 -6.55 -5.72
CA ARG A 98 -15.81 -7.49 -4.62
C ARG A 98 -14.53 -8.31 -4.49
N LEU A 99 -13.79 -8.09 -3.41
CA LEU A 99 -12.56 -8.80 -3.06
C LEU A 99 -12.77 -9.77 -1.91
N PHE A 100 -11.77 -10.64 -1.74
CA PHE A 100 -11.60 -11.52 -0.59
C PHE A 100 -11.91 -10.81 0.74
N SER A 101 -12.60 -11.52 1.63
CA SER A 101 -12.79 -11.20 3.04
C SER A 101 -11.44 -10.99 3.75
N ARG A 102 -11.46 -10.36 4.94
CA ARG A 102 -10.22 -10.14 5.71
C ARG A 102 -9.60 -11.49 6.08
N LYS A 103 -10.45 -12.47 6.39
CA LYS A 103 -10.07 -13.85 6.69
C LYS A 103 -9.37 -14.53 5.52
N GLU A 104 -9.91 -14.42 4.31
CA GLU A 104 -9.30 -15.01 3.11
C GLU A 104 -7.94 -14.39 2.80
N ILE A 105 -7.81 -13.05 2.86
CA ILE A 105 -6.50 -12.39 2.67
C ILE A 105 -5.50 -12.87 3.72
N TRP A 106 -5.92 -12.96 4.98
CA TRP A 106 -5.06 -13.45 6.06
C TRP A 106 -4.63 -14.91 5.84
N LEU A 107 -5.53 -15.79 5.41
CA LEU A 107 -5.21 -17.18 5.08
C LEU A 107 -4.20 -17.27 3.93
N LEU A 108 -4.37 -16.48 2.87
CA LEU A 108 -3.42 -16.39 1.77
C LEU A 108 -2.05 -15.90 2.23
N GLN A 109 -2.02 -14.88 3.09
CA GLN A 109 -0.77 -14.38 3.69
C GLN A 109 -0.09 -15.44 4.56
N MET A 110 -0.85 -16.21 5.33
CA MET A 110 -0.31 -17.31 6.14
C MET A 110 0.26 -18.44 5.28
N ALA A 111 -0.45 -18.84 4.23
CA ALA A 111 0.03 -19.86 3.29
C ALA A 111 1.35 -19.41 2.63
N ASN A 112 1.42 -18.16 2.17
CA ASN A 112 2.65 -17.59 1.60
C ASN A 112 3.79 -17.55 2.62
N ARG A 113 3.53 -17.11 3.86
CA ARG A 113 4.54 -17.11 4.93
C ARG A 113 5.08 -18.52 5.21
N LYS A 114 4.21 -19.54 5.21
CA LYS A 114 4.61 -20.93 5.40
C LYS A 114 5.57 -21.40 4.29
N VAL A 115 5.21 -21.16 3.03
CA VAL A 115 6.05 -21.50 1.87
C VAL A 115 7.40 -20.76 1.90
N LEU A 116 7.40 -19.49 2.29
CA LEU A 116 8.65 -18.72 2.43
C LEU A 116 9.56 -19.29 3.53
N ALA A 117 8.98 -19.66 4.68
CA ALA A 117 9.72 -20.29 5.77
C ALA A 117 10.33 -21.64 5.35
N GLU A 118 9.58 -22.47 4.62
CA GLU A 118 10.07 -23.73 4.04
C GLU A 118 11.24 -23.52 3.06
N LYS A 119 11.24 -22.39 2.35
CA LYS A 119 12.34 -21.97 1.45
C LYS A 119 13.52 -21.31 2.17
N GLY A 120 13.55 -21.30 3.49
CA GLY A 120 14.63 -20.70 4.29
C GLY A 120 14.57 -19.17 4.39
N VAL A 121 13.50 -18.53 3.92
CA VAL A 121 13.28 -17.08 4.09
C VAL A 121 12.68 -16.86 5.48
N THR A 122 13.56 -16.69 6.48
CA THR A 122 13.19 -16.57 7.90
C THR A 122 13.03 -15.13 8.38
N VAL A 123 13.28 -14.12 7.54
CA VAL A 123 13.06 -12.69 7.86
C VAL A 123 11.56 -12.41 7.84
N VAL A 124 10.87 -12.90 8.87
CA VAL A 124 9.58 -12.37 9.26
C VAL A 124 9.89 -11.21 10.20
N GLN A 125 9.85 -9.98 9.67
CA GLN A 125 9.82 -8.80 10.53
C GLN A 125 8.56 -8.94 11.40
N ARG A 126 8.75 -9.44 12.63
CA ARG A 126 7.68 -9.60 13.60
C ARG A 126 7.28 -8.18 13.95
N ARG A 127 6.18 -7.68 13.37
CA ARG A 127 5.47 -6.54 13.95
C ARG A 127 5.03 -7.03 15.32
N GLN A 128 5.83 -6.75 16.36
CA GLN A 128 5.34 -6.87 17.71
C GLN A 128 4.05 -6.04 17.76
N LEU A 129 2.98 -6.59 18.34
CA LEU A 129 1.83 -5.77 18.67
C LEU A 129 2.31 -4.83 19.77
N PHE A 130 2.51 -3.56 19.43
CA PHE A 130 2.83 -2.55 20.42
C PHE A 130 1.57 -1.80 20.78
N HIS A 131 1.38 -1.63 22.08
CA HIS A 131 0.49 -0.60 22.57
C HIS A 131 1.13 0.74 22.20
N LEU A 132 0.53 1.49 21.26
CA LEU A 132 0.89 2.89 21.02
C LEU A 132 0.38 3.78 22.17
N ALA A 133 0.74 3.46 23.42
CA ALA A 133 0.46 4.36 24.52
C ALA A 133 1.62 5.35 24.62
N VAL A 134 1.31 6.65 24.69
CA VAL A 134 2.29 7.65 25.10
C VAL A 134 2.75 7.28 26.51
N ASP A 135 4.05 7.01 26.66
CA ASP A 135 4.67 6.80 27.96
C ASP A 135 4.67 8.13 28.71
N MET A 136 3.72 8.30 29.64
CA MET A 136 3.58 9.57 30.35
C MET A 136 4.76 9.89 31.28
N LEU A 137 5.55 8.88 31.67
CA LEU A 137 6.65 9.09 32.60
C LEU A 137 7.91 9.56 31.87
N ASN A 138 8.10 9.12 30.63
CA ASN A 138 9.28 9.43 29.83
C ASN A 138 9.02 10.43 28.70
N PHE A 139 7.79 10.94 28.55
CA PHE A 139 7.48 11.94 27.53
C PHE A 139 7.87 13.35 27.99
N SER A 140 8.77 13.97 27.22
CA SER A 140 9.16 15.37 27.37
C SER A 140 9.00 16.08 26.03
N SER A 141 8.37 17.25 26.04
CA SER A 141 8.19 18.09 24.85
C SER A 141 8.01 19.54 25.27
N ALA A 142 8.54 20.47 24.46
CA ALA A 142 8.35 21.90 24.65
C ALA A 142 7.02 22.41 24.06
N ILE A 143 6.28 21.57 23.32
CA ILE A 143 5.10 21.98 22.55
C ILE A 143 3.80 21.51 23.21
N VAL A 144 3.77 20.24 23.66
CA VAL A 144 2.57 19.62 24.25
C VAL A 144 2.95 18.84 25.50
N THR A 145 2.02 18.74 26.43
CA THR A 145 2.11 17.86 27.60
C THR A 145 1.90 16.40 27.19
N ALA A 146 2.32 15.46 28.06
CA ALA A 146 2.07 14.03 27.86
C ALA A 146 0.59 13.69 27.69
N GLN A 147 -0.30 14.42 28.38
CA GLN A 147 -1.74 14.21 28.32
C GLN A 147 -2.31 14.71 26.98
N GLU A 148 -1.92 15.89 26.51
CA GLU A 148 -2.33 16.41 25.20
C GLU A 148 -1.84 15.49 24.07
N MET A 149 -0.58 15.05 24.15
CA MET A 149 -0.02 14.11 23.19
C MET A 149 -0.79 12.79 23.18
N ARG A 150 -1.17 12.26 24.35
CA ARG A 150 -1.99 11.04 24.44
C ARG A 150 -3.33 11.20 23.71
N ILE A 151 -3.99 12.35 23.84
CA ILE A 151 -5.26 12.61 23.14
C ILE A 151 -5.04 12.62 21.64
N VAL A 152 -4.04 13.34 21.15
CA VAL A 152 -3.67 13.35 19.71
C VAL A 152 -3.37 11.95 19.21
N TRP A 153 -2.58 11.18 19.96
CA TRP A 153 -2.15 9.84 19.57
C TRP A 153 -3.31 8.83 19.53
N SER A 154 -4.32 9.02 20.38
CA SER A 154 -5.52 8.16 20.40
C SER A 154 -6.33 8.21 19.10
N TRP A 155 -6.15 9.25 18.29
CA TRP A 155 -6.86 9.38 17.01
C TRP A 155 -6.24 8.54 15.90
N ILE A 156 -4.99 8.07 16.08
CA ILE A 156 -4.32 7.21 15.12
C ILE A 156 -4.76 5.77 15.40
N PRO A 157 -5.44 5.09 14.46
CA PRO A 157 -5.82 3.70 14.65
C PRO A 157 -4.60 2.83 14.95
N GLU A 158 -4.73 1.90 15.89
CA GLU A 158 -3.65 0.97 16.29
C GLU A 158 -3.04 0.19 15.12
N ARG A 159 -3.74 0.03 13.99
CA ARG A 159 -3.16 -0.62 12.80
C ARG A 159 -2.03 0.19 12.13
N PHE A 160 -1.93 1.49 12.40
CA PHE A 160 -0.89 2.39 11.91
C PHE A 160 0.21 2.64 12.94
N SER A 161 0.25 1.79 13.97
CA SER A 161 1.38 1.55 14.84
C SER A 161 2.71 1.73 14.06
N LEU A 162 3.43 2.83 14.34
CA LEU A 162 4.85 3.02 13.96
C LEU A 162 5.74 2.65 15.16
N PHE A 163 6.85 1.96 14.92
CA PHE A 163 7.79 1.62 15.98
C PHE A 163 8.18 2.88 16.75
N PRO A 164 8.38 2.81 18.09
CA PRO A 164 8.86 3.95 18.83
C PRO A 164 10.15 4.45 18.16
N PRO A 165 10.23 5.75 17.82
CA PRO A 165 11.41 6.28 17.17
C PRO A 165 12.60 6.05 18.10
N VAL A 166 13.66 5.42 17.59
CA VAL A 166 14.91 5.27 18.31
C VAL A 166 15.73 6.52 18.02
N LEU A 167 16.06 7.28 19.06
CA LEU A 167 17.01 8.40 18.94
C LEU A 167 18.38 7.82 18.60
N LEU A 168 18.79 7.93 17.34
CA LEU A 168 20.11 7.48 16.90
C LEU A 168 21.20 8.51 17.22
N PHE A 169 20.84 9.79 17.29
CA PHE A 169 21.77 10.89 17.51
C PHE A 169 21.02 12.17 17.93
N SER A 170 21.57 12.93 18.88
CA SER A 170 21.10 14.26 19.29
C SER A 170 22.30 15.21 19.46
N THR A 171 22.18 16.44 18.96
CA THR A 171 23.18 17.50 19.18
C THR A 171 22.96 18.29 20.47
N SER A 172 21.89 17.98 21.21
CA SER A 172 21.43 18.74 22.38
C SER A 172 22.02 18.26 23.72
N GLU A 173 22.89 17.25 23.71
CA GLU A 173 23.52 16.65 24.90
C GLU A 173 24.97 17.14 25.15
N ASN A 174 25.32 18.35 24.73
CA ASN A 174 26.56 19.03 25.12
C ASN A 174 26.29 20.19 26.08
#